data_AF-A0A5C5FLQ2-F1
#
_entry.id   AF-A0A5C5FLQ2-F1
#
_cell.length_a   1.000
_cell.length_b   1.000
_cell.length_c   1.000
_cell.angle_alpha   90.00
_cell.angle_beta   90.00
_cell.angle_gamma   90.00
#
_symmetry.space_group_name_H-M   'P 1'
#
loop_
_entity.id
_entity.type
_entity.pdbx_description
1 polymer ?
#
loop_
_entity_poly.entity_id
_entity_poly.type
_entity_poly.pdbx_seq_one_letter_code
_entity_poly.pdbx_strand_id
1 'polypeptide(L)'
;MVQPAPLQFLPLPTSISPSFWHRLTSLKLHHLGLDDKSVPIKGCYSLGRTVHDKLTGDSVGISGSLELDEGSFDLDVGDGTSAPSPHRDHFVLRGVLRNYNTIEEFKRADKAKLLSDLGDQIWSAIRHPSPETTLADLNPFLMITFADLKKYRYCYWCAIPALVQKPGWEIVEGWRKCDEPALEQIDASVALLSADGVTAPLHAFATFWARTPPEERTLVFNDPSSHPTALGWSVRNALTFLAHSPSPLDPPVHRLHIISRREGKTLSCVVRLPESVEEALTVRPAVVGWEKNDAGKLGPRMADLAPLMDPTRLADQAVDLNLQLMRWRILPSLDLDKIKKTRCLLLGAGTLGCYVARTLMAWGVRKMTLVDSSTVSFSNPVRQPLFEFEDSLEGGKPKAAAAAAALKRIYPGVDATGVSLSVPMPGHPIPPSSLESVRADVIKLDQLFEEHDVVYLLMDSRESRWLPTVMGAAKEKLVINVALGFDTFLAMRHGLPPSSDAPILAPSPGSPFRGKLGCYYCNDVVAPQDSLTDRTLDQMCTVTRPGIAAIASATAVELMVS
;
A
#
# COMPACT_ATOMS: atom_id res chain seq x y z
N MET A 1 -19.80 -50.82 13.88
CA MET A 1 -20.44 -50.14 12.74
C MET A 1 -20.26 -48.64 12.97
N VAL A 2 -19.52 -47.96 12.10
CA VAL A 2 -19.36 -46.49 12.17
C VAL A 2 -20.66 -45.87 11.67
N GLN A 3 -21.25 -44.93 12.41
CA GLN A 3 -22.42 -44.20 11.91
C GLN A 3 -22.03 -43.39 10.66
N PRO A 4 -22.85 -43.39 9.59
CA PRO A 4 -22.56 -42.59 8.41
C PRO A 4 -22.45 -41.11 8.78
N ALA A 5 -21.34 -40.48 8.41
CA ALA A 5 -21.07 -39.08 8.70
C ALA A 5 -21.15 -38.24 7.41
N PRO A 6 -21.67 -37.00 7.45
CA PRO A 6 -21.77 -36.17 6.25
C PRO A 6 -20.38 -35.79 5.72
N LEU A 7 -20.18 -35.87 4.41
CA LEU A 7 -18.95 -35.45 3.76
C LEU A 7 -18.80 -33.93 3.86
N GLN A 8 -17.69 -33.49 4.48
CA GLN A 8 -17.37 -32.08 4.65
C GLN A 8 -16.42 -31.59 3.56
N PHE A 9 -16.52 -30.31 3.22
CA PHE A 9 -15.62 -29.68 2.27
C PHE A 9 -15.10 -28.34 2.79
N LEU A 10 -13.83 -28.08 2.55
CA LEU A 10 -13.13 -26.86 2.91
C LEU A 10 -13.23 -25.84 1.76
N PRO A 11 -13.71 -24.61 2.01
CA PRO A 11 -13.70 -23.53 1.01
C PRO A 11 -12.28 -23.26 0.49
N LEU A 12 -12.17 -22.94 -0.81
CA LEU A 12 -10.91 -22.54 -1.43
C LEU A 12 -10.77 -21.00 -1.32
N PRO A 13 -9.92 -20.47 -0.42
CA PRO A 13 -9.77 -19.02 -0.25
C PRO A 13 -9.05 -18.40 -1.46
N THR A 14 -9.28 -17.12 -1.71
CA THR A 14 -8.57 -16.38 -2.77
C THR A 14 -7.37 -15.62 -2.22
N SER A 15 -6.25 -15.70 -2.93
CA SER A 15 -5.00 -14.97 -2.67
C SER A 15 -4.68 -14.10 -3.87
N ILE A 16 -4.57 -12.79 -3.69
CA ILE A 16 -4.45 -11.83 -4.79
C ILE A 16 -3.15 -11.04 -4.63
N SER A 17 -2.24 -11.19 -5.59
CA SER A 17 -0.97 -10.47 -5.63
C SER A 17 -1.17 -8.97 -5.93
N PRO A 18 -0.31 -8.07 -5.41
CA PRO A 18 -0.26 -6.67 -5.85
C PRO A 18 -0.17 -6.51 -7.37
N SER A 19 0.53 -7.40 -8.07
CA SER A 19 0.68 -7.36 -9.53
C SER A 19 -0.65 -7.50 -10.28
N PHE A 20 -1.60 -8.27 -9.75
CA PHE A 20 -2.95 -8.37 -10.29
C PHE A 20 -3.65 -7.01 -10.31
N TRP A 21 -3.53 -6.23 -9.23
CA TRP A 21 -4.17 -4.93 -9.09
C TRP A 21 -3.51 -3.86 -9.96
N HIS A 22 -2.20 -3.93 -10.15
CA HIS A 22 -1.48 -3.12 -11.13
C HIS A 22 -2.02 -3.36 -12.54
N ARG A 23 -2.15 -4.63 -12.93
CA ARG A 23 -2.68 -5.01 -14.25
C ARG A 23 -4.13 -4.57 -14.42
N LEU A 24 -4.99 -4.77 -13.42
CA LEU A 24 -6.38 -4.31 -13.44
C LEU A 24 -6.48 -2.79 -13.60
N THR A 25 -5.61 -2.03 -12.92
CA THR A 25 -5.56 -0.56 -13.03
C THR A 25 -5.17 -0.12 -14.43
N SER A 26 -4.12 -0.73 -14.99
CA SER A 26 -3.67 -0.47 -16.36
C SER A 26 -4.79 -0.79 -17.38
N LEU A 27 -5.44 -1.95 -17.26
CA LEU A 27 -6.55 -2.35 -18.11
C LEU A 27 -7.73 -1.38 -18.01
N LYS A 28 -8.09 -0.94 -16.80
CA LYS A 28 -9.19 0.01 -16.58
C LYS A 28 -8.90 1.38 -17.19
N LEU A 29 -7.67 1.88 -17.06
CA LEU A 29 -7.28 3.19 -17.59
C LEU A 29 -7.13 3.21 -19.11
N HIS A 30 -6.53 2.17 -19.69
CA HIS A 30 -6.14 2.20 -21.09
C HIS A 30 -7.12 1.48 -22.03
N HIS A 31 -7.80 0.43 -21.57
CA HIS A 31 -8.59 -0.45 -22.45
C HIS A 31 -10.09 -0.45 -22.12
N LEU A 32 -10.48 -0.62 -20.85
CA LEU A 32 -11.89 -0.78 -20.47
C LEU A 32 -12.62 0.57 -20.36
N GLY A 33 -11.96 1.61 -19.83
CA GLY A 33 -12.58 2.92 -19.63
C GLY A 33 -13.83 2.84 -18.76
N LEU A 34 -15.00 3.12 -19.37
CA LEU A 34 -16.32 3.03 -18.73
C LEU A 34 -17.06 1.72 -19.03
N ASP A 35 -16.49 0.81 -19.83
CA ASP A 35 -17.10 -0.47 -20.14
C ASP A 35 -17.20 -1.33 -18.86
N ASP A 36 -18.40 -1.81 -18.56
CA ASP A 36 -18.71 -2.66 -17.40
C ASP A 36 -18.78 -4.15 -17.78
N LYS A 37 -18.36 -4.48 -19.02
CA LYS A 37 -18.25 -5.86 -19.48
C LYS A 37 -17.35 -6.69 -18.58
N SER A 38 -17.74 -7.95 -18.53
CA SER A 38 -17.02 -8.99 -17.82
C SER A 38 -15.73 -9.36 -18.57
N VAL A 39 -14.62 -9.38 -17.84
CA VAL A 39 -13.28 -9.73 -18.34
C VAL A 39 -12.98 -11.16 -17.95
N PRO A 40 -12.61 -12.06 -18.88
CA PRO A 40 -12.24 -13.41 -18.50
C PRO A 40 -10.88 -13.39 -17.78
N ILE A 41 -10.76 -14.18 -16.71
CA ILE A 41 -9.54 -14.32 -15.92
C ILE A 41 -9.29 -15.79 -15.60
N LYS A 42 -8.04 -16.15 -15.32
CA LYS A 42 -7.65 -17.47 -14.82
C LYS A 42 -7.02 -17.36 -13.44
N GLY A 43 -7.25 -18.36 -12.60
CA GLY A 43 -6.61 -18.50 -11.30
C GLY A 43 -5.96 -19.86 -11.17
N CYS A 44 -4.85 -19.92 -10.44
CA CYS A 44 -4.10 -21.15 -10.22
C CYS A 44 -4.22 -21.58 -8.76
N TYR A 45 -4.30 -22.88 -8.50
CA TYR A 45 -4.20 -23.41 -7.14
C TYR A 45 -3.28 -24.62 -7.12
N SER A 46 -2.72 -24.90 -5.94
CA SER A 46 -1.83 -26.03 -5.69
C SER A 46 -2.43 -27.00 -4.68
N LEU A 47 -1.79 -28.16 -4.55
CA LEU A 47 -2.16 -29.17 -3.57
C LEU A 47 -2.03 -28.65 -2.13
N GLY A 48 -2.91 -29.13 -1.25
CA GLY A 48 -2.74 -28.92 0.18
C GLY A 48 -1.47 -29.62 0.65
N ARG A 49 -0.71 -29.00 1.56
CA ARG A 49 0.56 -29.52 2.06
C ARG A 49 0.60 -29.60 3.57
N THR A 50 1.42 -30.50 4.10
CA THR A 50 1.67 -30.60 5.53
C THR A 50 3.11 -30.18 5.81
N VAL A 51 3.29 -29.15 6.63
CA VAL A 51 4.62 -28.65 7.02
C VAL A 51 4.87 -29.00 8.48
N HIS A 52 6.05 -29.56 8.75
CA HIS A 52 6.50 -29.80 10.12
C HIS A 52 7.09 -28.51 10.70
N ASP A 53 6.49 -28.00 11.76
CA ASP A 53 7.04 -26.86 12.49
C ASP A 53 8.27 -27.32 13.29
N LYS A 54 9.43 -26.72 12.97
CA LYS A 54 10.71 -27.04 13.61
C LYS A 54 10.78 -26.62 15.08
N LEU A 55 9.91 -25.71 15.53
CA LEU A 55 9.91 -25.18 16.90
C LEU A 55 9.00 -25.99 17.83
N THR A 56 7.85 -26.44 17.34
CA THR A 56 6.83 -27.15 18.14
C THR A 56 6.84 -28.66 17.93
N GLY A 57 7.39 -29.14 16.80
CA GLY A 57 7.31 -30.55 16.39
C GLY A 57 5.94 -30.93 15.81
N ASP A 58 4.98 -30.01 15.76
CA ASP A 58 3.64 -30.24 15.26
C ASP A 58 3.59 -30.20 13.73
N SER A 59 2.67 -30.98 13.17
CA SER A 59 2.40 -31.00 11.73
C SER A 59 1.27 -30.02 11.40
N VAL A 60 1.58 -28.92 10.72
CA VAL A 60 0.61 -27.89 10.34
C VAL A 60 0.20 -28.08 8.88
N GLY A 61 -1.10 -28.28 8.65
CA GLY A 61 -1.65 -28.38 7.31
C GLY A 61 -1.88 -27.00 6.68
N ILE A 62 -1.20 -26.70 5.59
CA ILE A 62 -1.40 -25.49 4.77
C ILE A 62 -2.27 -25.88 3.57
N SER A 63 -3.52 -25.41 3.56
CA SER A 63 -4.40 -25.61 2.40
C SER A 63 -3.99 -24.68 1.26
N GLY A 64 -4.18 -25.12 0.02
CA GLY A 64 -4.01 -24.32 -1.17
C GLY A 64 -5.03 -23.16 -1.22
N SER A 65 -4.66 -22.10 -1.92
CA SER A 65 -5.53 -20.96 -2.24
C SER A 65 -5.63 -20.79 -3.76
N LEU A 66 -6.70 -20.16 -4.22
CA LEU A 66 -6.79 -19.69 -5.60
C LEU A 66 -5.98 -18.39 -5.75
N GLU A 67 -4.82 -18.50 -6.38
CA GLU A 67 -3.87 -17.43 -6.61
C GLU A 67 -4.23 -16.65 -7.88
N LEU A 68 -4.23 -15.32 -7.74
CA LEU A 68 -4.46 -14.35 -8.82
C LEU A 68 -3.30 -13.36 -8.91
N ASP A 69 -2.71 -13.23 -10.09
CA ASP A 69 -1.53 -12.40 -10.37
C ASP A 69 -1.67 -11.65 -11.71
N GLU A 70 -0.58 -11.04 -12.21
CA GLU A 70 -0.61 -10.35 -13.49
C GLU A 70 -0.98 -11.29 -14.66
N GLY A 71 -0.50 -12.53 -14.63
CA GLY A 71 -0.77 -13.55 -15.63
C GLY A 71 -2.22 -14.04 -15.63
N SER A 72 -3.02 -13.73 -14.60
CA SER A 72 -4.46 -14.03 -14.57
C SER A 72 -5.26 -13.42 -15.72
N PHE A 73 -4.77 -12.35 -16.34
CA PHE A 73 -5.44 -11.69 -17.48
C PHE A 73 -4.99 -12.23 -18.86
N ASP A 74 -3.96 -13.08 -18.90
CA ASP A 74 -3.42 -13.64 -20.13
C ASP A 74 -4.18 -14.93 -20.49
N LEU A 75 -5.18 -14.79 -21.36
CA LEU A 75 -6.02 -15.90 -21.82
C LEU A 75 -5.36 -16.70 -22.95
N ASP A 76 -4.34 -16.13 -23.60
CA ASP A 76 -3.61 -16.72 -24.71
C ASP A 76 -2.35 -17.46 -24.23
N VAL A 77 -2.54 -18.62 -23.60
CA VAL A 77 -1.54 -19.70 -23.60
C VAL A 77 -2.29 -21.02 -23.80
N GLY A 78 -2.49 -21.37 -25.08
CA GLY A 78 -2.61 -22.75 -25.56
C GLY A 78 -4.00 -23.41 -25.50
N ASP A 79 -4.56 -23.63 -26.68
CA ASP A 79 -5.17 -24.91 -27.07
C ASP A 79 -4.40 -26.10 -26.46
N GLY A 80 -5.08 -27.24 -26.30
CA GLY A 80 -4.66 -28.44 -25.58
C GLY A 80 -3.41 -29.19 -26.05
N THR A 81 -2.32 -28.51 -26.41
CA THR A 81 -1.02 -29.12 -26.69
C THR A 81 0.14 -28.23 -26.22
N SER A 82 0.85 -28.73 -25.21
CA SER A 82 2.26 -28.43 -24.88
C SER A 82 2.66 -26.98 -24.57
N ALA A 83 2.37 -26.54 -23.34
CA ALA A 83 3.37 -25.82 -22.52
C ALA A 83 3.35 -26.48 -21.12
N PRO A 84 4.45 -27.09 -20.64
CA PRO A 84 4.45 -27.70 -19.32
C PRO A 84 4.26 -26.58 -18.30
N SER A 85 3.25 -26.71 -17.44
CA SER A 85 3.24 -25.92 -16.20
C SER A 85 4.61 -26.13 -15.53
N PRO A 86 5.31 -25.08 -15.07
CA PRO A 86 6.65 -25.24 -14.51
C PRO A 86 6.67 -26.11 -13.24
N HIS A 87 5.51 -26.46 -12.71
CA HIS A 87 5.34 -27.36 -11.57
C HIS A 87 4.20 -28.35 -11.84
N ARG A 88 4.47 -29.63 -11.54
CA ARG A 88 3.61 -30.80 -11.81
C ARG A 88 2.28 -30.83 -11.02
N ASP A 89 2.12 -29.89 -10.08
CA ASP A 89 1.02 -29.86 -9.09
C ASP A 89 0.28 -28.50 -9.05
N HIS A 90 0.21 -27.77 -10.17
CA HIS A 90 -0.57 -26.52 -10.29
C HIS A 90 -1.75 -26.70 -11.23
N PHE A 91 -2.95 -26.35 -10.77
CA PHE A 91 -4.19 -26.53 -11.50
C PHE A 91 -4.85 -25.18 -11.78
N VAL A 92 -5.43 -25.05 -12.97
CA VAL A 92 -6.04 -23.79 -13.43
C VAL A 92 -7.56 -23.88 -13.31
N LEU A 93 -8.16 -22.83 -12.74
CA LEU A 93 -9.59 -22.55 -12.84
C LEU A 93 -9.83 -21.35 -13.76
N ARG A 94 -10.90 -21.42 -14.54
CA ARG A 94 -11.36 -20.31 -15.38
C ARG A 94 -12.39 -19.51 -14.63
N GLY A 95 -12.36 -18.20 -14.81
CA GLY A 95 -13.29 -17.32 -14.13
C GLY A 95 -13.50 -16.02 -14.88
N VAL A 96 -14.29 -15.17 -14.23
CA VAL A 96 -14.73 -13.92 -14.81
C VAL A 96 -14.60 -12.82 -13.77
N LEU A 97 -14.01 -11.70 -14.18
CA LEU A 97 -13.94 -10.47 -13.41
C LEU A 97 -14.99 -9.47 -13.91
N ARG A 98 -15.84 -8.99 -13.01
CA ARG A 98 -16.77 -7.90 -13.30
C ARG A 98 -16.41 -6.68 -12.45
N ASN A 99 -15.84 -5.66 -13.09
CA ASN A 99 -15.52 -4.39 -12.45
C ASN A 99 -16.70 -3.42 -12.58
N TYR A 100 -17.08 -2.79 -11.48
CA TYR A 100 -18.07 -1.71 -11.43
C TYR A 100 -17.37 -0.35 -11.43
N ASN A 101 -18.01 0.63 -12.06
CA ASN A 101 -17.46 1.98 -12.18
C ASN A 101 -17.69 2.80 -10.91
N THR A 102 -18.82 2.59 -10.24
CA THR A 102 -19.16 3.25 -8.98
C THR A 102 -19.29 2.25 -7.83
N ILE A 103 -19.06 2.72 -6.60
CA ILE A 103 -19.23 1.89 -5.40
C ILE A 103 -20.73 1.60 -5.15
N GLU A 104 -21.60 2.50 -5.57
CA GLU A 104 -23.05 2.36 -5.48
C GLU A 104 -23.55 1.20 -6.35
N GLU A 105 -23.08 1.09 -7.59
CA GLU A 105 -23.38 -0.04 -8.49
C GLU A 105 -22.88 -1.36 -7.89
N PHE A 106 -21.66 -1.40 -7.36
CA PHE A 106 -21.10 -2.58 -6.69
C PHE A 106 -21.95 -3.04 -5.50
N LYS A 107 -22.49 -2.09 -4.72
CA LYS A 107 -23.36 -2.36 -3.57
C LYS A 107 -24.76 -2.81 -3.99
N ARG A 108 -25.33 -2.21 -5.05
CA ARG A 108 -26.67 -2.54 -5.58
C ARG A 108 -26.69 -3.80 -6.44
N ALA A 109 -25.54 -4.27 -6.90
CA ALA A 109 -25.44 -5.49 -7.71
C ALA A 109 -26.13 -6.67 -7.02
N ASP A 110 -26.99 -7.37 -7.76
CA ASP A 110 -27.69 -8.55 -7.25
C ASP A 110 -26.75 -9.76 -7.20
N LYS A 111 -26.11 -9.91 -6.04
CA LYS A 111 -25.11 -10.95 -5.78
C LYS A 111 -25.71 -12.36 -5.73
N ALA A 112 -27.00 -12.47 -5.43
CA ALA A 112 -27.72 -13.74 -5.44
C ALA A 112 -27.99 -14.18 -6.88
N LYS A 113 -28.43 -13.25 -7.74
CA LYS A 113 -28.61 -13.52 -9.17
C LYS A 113 -27.30 -13.89 -9.86
N LEU A 114 -26.23 -13.12 -9.64
CA LEU A 114 -24.91 -13.43 -10.21
C LEU A 114 -24.42 -14.83 -9.87
N LEU A 115 -24.63 -15.27 -8.62
CA LEU A 115 -24.28 -16.62 -8.20
C LEU A 115 -25.22 -17.67 -8.81
N SER A 116 -26.52 -17.37 -8.91
CA SER A 116 -27.49 -18.26 -9.55
C SER A 116 -27.18 -18.46 -11.03
N ASP A 117 -26.85 -17.41 -11.77
CA ASP A 117 -26.55 -17.48 -13.21
C ASP A 117 -25.35 -18.43 -13.46
N LEU A 118 -24.31 -18.36 -12.63
CA LEU A 118 -23.17 -19.31 -12.68
C LEU A 118 -23.58 -20.73 -12.30
N GLY A 119 -24.49 -20.88 -11.35
CA GLY A 119 -25.06 -22.19 -11.01
C GLY A 119 -25.85 -22.82 -12.15
N ASP A 120 -26.56 -22.01 -12.94
CA ASP A 120 -27.27 -22.46 -14.15
C ASP A 120 -26.29 -22.90 -15.23
N GLN A 121 -25.17 -22.18 -15.40
CA GLN A 121 -24.07 -22.59 -16.28
C GLN A 121 -23.49 -23.95 -15.88
N ILE A 122 -23.16 -24.14 -14.60
CA ILE A 122 -22.61 -25.41 -14.08
C ILE A 122 -23.64 -26.54 -14.27
N TRP A 123 -24.91 -26.29 -13.95
CA TRP A 123 -25.97 -27.28 -14.10
C TRP A 123 -26.20 -27.69 -15.56
N SER A 124 -26.16 -26.73 -16.48
CA SER A 124 -26.22 -27.01 -17.92
C SER A 124 -25.05 -27.89 -18.36
N ALA A 125 -23.82 -27.62 -17.90
CA ALA A 125 -22.66 -28.44 -18.20
C ALA A 125 -22.78 -29.87 -17.63
N ILE A 126 -23.46 -30.05 -16.50
CA ILE A 126 -23.72 -31.38 -15.91
C ILE A 126 -24.77 -32.17 -16.71
N ARG A 127 -25.85 -31.51 -17.15
CA ARG A 127 -26.95 -32.15 -17.89
C ARG A 127 -26.62 -32.39 -19.35
N HIS A 128 -25.74 -31.59 -19.93
CA HIS A 128 -25.29 -31.70 -21.31
C HIS A 128 -23.76 -31.69 -21.37
N PRO A 129 -23.09 -32.76 -20.89
CA PRO A 129 -21.63 -32.83 -20.90
C PRO A 129 -21.08 -32.77 -22.32
N SER A 130 -20.06 -31.94 -22.52
CA SER A 130 -19.22 -32.02 -23.72
C SER A 130 -18.22 -33.19 -23.59
N PRO A 131 -17.72 -33.75 -24.70
CA PRO A 131 -16.67 -34.78 -24.69
C PRO A 131 -15.37 -34.33 -24.03
N GLU A 132 -15.19 -33.02 -23.82
CA GLU A 132 -13.98 -32.42 -23.25
C GLU A 132 -14.23 -31.84 -21.86
N THR A 133 -15.39 -32.11 -21.23
CA THR A 133 -15.74 -31.51 -19.94
C THR A 133 -14.68 -31.85 -18.89
N THR A 134 -14.01 -30.82 -18.38
CA THR A 134 -13.00 -30.92 -17.34
C THR A 134 -13.55 -30.43 -15.99
N LEU A 135 -12.78 -30.64 -14.91
CA LEU A 135 -13.12 -30.06 -13.61
C LEU A 135 -13.14 -28.53 -13.65
N ALA A 136 -12.31 -27.90 -14.47
CA ALA A 136 -12.23 -26.44 -14.58
C ALA A 136 -13.52 -25.85 -15.15
N ASP A 137 -14.17 -26.55 -16.10
CA ASP A 137 -15.45 -26.15 -16.69
C ASP A 137 -16.60 -26.26 -15.68
N LEU A 138 -16.50 -27.24 -14.77
CA LEU A 138 -17.46 -27.42 -13.67
C LEU A 138 -17.23 -26.46 -12.49
N ASN A 139 -16.11 -25.73 -12.46
CA ASN A 139 -15.75 -24.84 -11.36
C ASN A 139 -15.37 -23.43 -11.87
N PRO A 140 -16.29 -22.73 -12.56
CA PRO A 140 -16.07 -21.33 -12.89
C PRO A 140 -16.00 -20.51 -11.60
N PHE A 141 -15.11 -19.52 -11.53
CA PHE A 141 -15.11 -18.56 -10.42
C PHE A 141 -15.48 -17.15 -10.89
N LEU A 142 -16.01 -16.34 -9.99
CA LEU A 142 -16.40 -14.96 -10.24
C LEU A 142 -15.70 -14.03 -9.26
N MET A 143 -15.16 -12.94 -9.78
CA MET A 143 -14.63 -11.84 -8.99
C MET A 143 -15.39 -10.57 -9.34
N ILE A 144 -16.14 -10.01 -8.38
CA ILE A 144 -16.72 -8.68 -8.53
C ILE A 144 -15.80 -7.65 -7.88
N THR A 145 -15.56 -6.52 -8.55
CA THR A 145 -14.64 -5.49 -8.06
C THR A 145 -15.18 -4.08 -8.25
N PHE A 146 -14.71 -3.16 -7.41
CA PHE A 146 -14.78 -1.72 -7.60
C PHE A 146 -13.39 -1.16 -7.29
N ALA A 147 -12.77 -0.52 -8.27
CA ALA A 147 -11.43 0.08 -8.16
C ALA A 147 -11.51 1.61 -8.04
N ASP A 148 -11.16 2.15 -6.87
CA ASP A 148 -10.90 3.58 -6.64
C ASP A 148 -9.44 3.90 -7.00
N LEU A 149 -9.22 4.25 -8.27
CA LEU A 149 -7.89 4.52 -8.81
C LEU A 149 -7.25 5.79 -8.26
N LYS A 150 -8.02 6.70 -7.65
CA LYS A 150 -7.47 7.91 -7.01
C LYS A 150 -6.86 7.60 -5.65
N LYS A 151 -7.45 6.65 -4.93
CA LYS A 151 -6.98 6.24 -3.59
C LYS A 151 -6.23 4.91 -3.61
N TYR A 152 -6.08 4.27 -4.77
CA TYR A 152 -5.52 2.91 -4.92
C TYR A 152 -6.19 1.89 -3.98
N ARG A 153 -7.52 1.98 -3.85
CA ARG A 153 -8.33 1.10 -3.00
C ARG A 153 -9.26 0.24 -3.84
N TYR A 154 -9.25 -1.06 -3.59
CA TYR A 154 -10.00 -2.03 -4.37
C TYR A 154 -10.96 -2.78 -3.46
N CYS A 155 -12.26 -2.56 -3.65
CA CYS A 155 -13.30 -3.36 -3.01
C CYS A 155 -13.58 -4.57 -3.89
N TYR A 156 -13.50 -5.78 -3.37
CA TYR A 156 -13.70 -6.99 -4.17
C TYR A 156 -14.44 -8.08 -3.40
N TRP A 157 -15.05 -9.01 -4.13
CA TRP A 157 -15.64 -10.21 -3.57
C TRP A 157 -15.54 -11.35 -4.56
N CYS A 158 -14.95 -12.47 -4.12
CA CYS A 158 -14.80 -13.67 -4.91
C CYS A 158 -15.91 -14.68 -4.59
N ALA A 159 -16.36 -15.42 -5.61
CA ALA A 159 -17.27 -16.53 -5.50
C ALA A 159 -16.72 -17.74 -6.27
N ILE A 160 -16.72 -18.90 -5.62
CA ILE A 160 -16.46 -20.19 -6.25
C ILE A 160 -17.74 -21.02 -6.13
N PRO A 161 -18.69 -20.88 -7.08
CA PRO A 161 -19.98 -21.56 -7.06
C PRO A 161 -19.85 -23.07 -6.95
N ALA A 162 -20.59 -23.65 -6.01
CA ALA A 162 -20.75 -25.08 -5.83
C ALA A 162 -22.23 -25.43 -5.63
N LEU A 163 -22.66 -26.52 -6.27
CA LEU A 163 -24.00 -27.06 -6.14
C LEU A 163 -24.12 -27.87 -4.83
N VAL A 164 -25.19 -27.62 -4.07
CA VAL A 164 -25.45 -28.27 -2.79
C VAL A 164 -26.33 -29.48 -2.98
N GLN A 165 -25.70 -30.66 -3.01
CA GLN A 165 -26.40 -31.93 -3.09
C GLN A 165 -27.24 -32.20 -1.84
N LYS A 166 -28.53 -32.51 -2.03
CA LYS A 166 -29.47 -32.92 -0.96
C LYS A 166 -30.30 -34.12 -1.44
N PRO A 167 -30.33 -35.26 -0.72
CA PRO A 167 -29.48 -35.61 0.44
C PRO A 167 -27.99 -35.62 0.06
N GLY A 168 -27.11 -35.26 1.00
CA GLY A 168 -25.67 -35.14 0.75
C GLY A 168 -24.94 -36.48 0.71
N TRP A 169 -23.69 -36.47 0.26
CA TRP A 169 -22.81 -37.64 0.32
C TRP A 169 -22.43 -37.95 1.78
N GLU A 170 -22.50 -39.23 2.15
CA GLU A 170 -22.16 -39.73 3.48
C GLU A 170 -20.92 -40.63 3.41
N ILE A 171 -20.01 -40.48 4.37
CA ILE A 171 -18.84 -41.32 4.53
C ILE A 171 -19.28 -42.63 5.17
N VAL A 172 -19.14 -43.74 4.43
CA VAL A 172 -19.45 -45.10 4.89
C VAL A 172 -18.21 -45.84 5.34
N GLU A 173 -17.05 -45.55 4.74
CA GLU A 173 -15.75 -46.00 5.22
C GLU A 173 -14.85 -44.79 5.46
N GLY A 174 -14.40 -44.66 6.70
CA GLY A 174 -13.61 -43.51 7.16
C GLY A 174 -12.27 -43.37 6.46
N TRP A 175 -11.66 -42.21 6.67
CA TRP A 175 -10.39 -41.82 6.07
C TRP A 175 -9.24 -42.76 6.43
N ARG A 176 -8.53 -43.27 5.41
CA ARG A 176 -7.34 -44.12 5.54
C ARG A 176 -6.19 -43.55 4.71
N LYS A 177 -4.95 -43.88 5.08
CA LYS A 177 -3.79 -43.57 4.24
C LYS A 177 -3.83 -44.49 3.02
N CYS A 178 -3.59 -43.93 1.85
CA CYS A 178 -3.59 -44.66 0.58
C CYS A 178 -2.24 -44.45 -0.10
N ASP A 179 -1.49 -45.53 -0.32
CA ASP A 179 -0.17 -45.50 -0.97
C ASP A 179 -0.30 -46.26 -2.31
N GLU A 180 -0.82 -45.59 -3.34
CA GLU A 180 -1.02 -46.16 -4.69
C GLU A 180 -0.02 -45.54 -5.68
N PRO A 181 0.87 -46.32 -6.32
CA PRO A 181 1.93 -45.80 -7.19
C PRO A 181 1.40 -45.17 -8.49
N ALA A 182 0.20 -45.59 -8.95
CA ALA A 182 -0.45 -45.02 -10.13
C ALA A 182 -0.82 -43.52 -9.96
N LEU A 183 -0.86 -43.02 -8.71
CA LEU A 183 -1.23 -41.63 -8.41
C LEU A 183 -0.18 -40.60 -8.84
N GLU A 184 1.09 -41.00 -8.95
CA GLU A 184 2.20 -40.11 -9.35
C GLU A 184 2.14 -39.73 -10.84
N GLN A 185 1.39 -40.49 -11.64
CA GLN A 185 1.24 -40.29 -13.08
C GLN A 185 0.01 -39.44 -13.45
N ILE A 186 -0.77 -39.01 -12.45
CA ILE A 186 -2.00 -38.23 -12.65
C ILE A 186 -1.68 -36.73 -12.59
N ASP A 187 -1.55 -36.12 -13.76
CA ASP A 187 -1.32 -34.67 -13.92
C ASP A 187 -2.65 -33.87 -14.00
N ALA A 188 -3.81 -34.54 -14.09
CA ALA A 188 -5.12 -33.89 -14.15
C ALA A 188 -5.65 -33.55 -12.74
N SER A 189 -6.44 -32.48 -12.60
CA SER A 189 -7.04 -32.09 -11.32
C SER A 189 -7.98 -33.16 -10.74
N VAL A 190 -8.71 -33.88 -11.60
CA VAL A 190 -9.52 -35.06 -11.26
C VAL A 190 -9.32 -36.13 -12.32
N ALA A 191 -9.20 -37.39 -11.89
CA ALA A 191 -9.15 -38.55 -12.76
C ALA A 191 -9.94 -39.73 -12.18
N LEU A 192 -10.37 -40.63 -13.04
CA LEU A 192 -10.94 -41.92 -12.67
C LEU A 192 -9.82 -42.95 -12.61
N LEU A 193 -9.90 -43.89 -11.66
CA LEU A 193 -8.91 -44.95 -11.49
C LEU A 193 -9.61 -46.31 -11.47
N SER A 194 -8.99 -47.29 -12.13
CA SER A 194 -9.38 -48.70 -12.09
C SER A 194 -8.46 -49.50 -11.16
N ALA A 195 -8.88 -50.70 -10.75
CA ALA A 195 -8.08 -51.60 -9.93
C ALA A 195 -6.74 -51.98 -10.60
N ASP A 196 -6.68 -52.00 -11.94
CA ASP A 196 -5.48 -52.31 -12.73
C ASP A 196 -4.53 -51.10 -12.88
N GLY A 197 -4.82 -49.96 -12.24
CA GLY A 197 -4.00 -48.76 -12.29
C GLY A 197 -4.18 -47.90 -13.54
N VAL A 198 -5.13 -48.22 -14.42
CA VAL A 198 -5.46 -47.41 -15.61
C VAL A 198 -6.28 -46.19 -15.20
N THR A 199 -5.96 -45.04 -15.79
CA THR A 199 -6.63 -43.75 -15.52
C THR A 199 -7.47 -43.27 -16.69
N ALA A 200 -8.55 -42.54 -16.41
CA ALA A 200 -9.42 -41.95 -17.42
C ALA A 200 -9.92 -40.55 -17.00
N PRO A 201 -10.26 -39.66 -17.95
CA PRO A 201 -10.81 -38.34 -17.64
C PRO A 201 -12.24 -38.42 -17.08
N LEU A 202 -12.65 -37.39 -16.34
CA LEU A 202 -13.95 -37.35 -15.63
C LEU A 202 -15.16 -37.61 -16.54
N HIS A 203 -15.19 -37.04 -17.75
CA HIS A 203 -16.31 -37.19 -18.68
C HIS A 203 -16.48 -38.65 -19.19
N ALA A 204 -15.42 -39.47 -19.14
CA ALA A 204 -15.43 -40.84 -19.65
C ALA A 204 -15.98 -41.85 -18.63
N PHE A 205 -16.50 -41.41 -17.48
CA PHE A 205 -16.96 -42.30 -16.40
C PHE A 205 -17.98 -43.35 -16.86
N ALA A 206 -18.86 -42.96 -17.79
CA ALA A 206 -19.88 -43.82 -18.37
C ALA A 206 -19.31 -45.07 -19.04
N THR A 207 -18.30 -44.89 -19.89
CA THR A 207 -17.67 -45.96 -20.66
C THR A 207 -16.63 -46.68 -19.82
N PHE A 208 -15.89 -45.94 -19.00
CA PHE A 208 -14.83 -46.47 -18.15
C PHE A 208 -15.35 -47.41 -17.05
N TRP A 209 -16.49 -47.08 -16.42
CA TRP A 209 -17.10 -47.92 -15.38
C TRP A 209 -18.20 -48.86 -15.86
N ALA A 210 -18.41 -48.99 -17.17
CA ALA A 210 -19.48 -49.82 -17.73
C ALA A 210 -19.43 -51.30 -17.28
N ARG A 211 -18.23 -51.81 -16.96
CA ARG A 211 -18.00 -53.17 -16.44
C ARG A 211 -17.37 -53.18 -15.05
N THR A 212 -17.27 -52.03 -14.40
CA THR A 212 -16.65 -51.91 -13.08
C THR A 212 -17.73 -51.99 -12.01
N PRO A 213 -17.64 -52.95 -11.07
CA PRO A 213 -18.61 -53.05 -9.99
C PRO A 213 -18.59 -51.77 -9.13
N PRO A 214 -19.72 -51.35 -8.53
CA PRO A 214 -19.79 -50.13 -7.72
C PRO A 214 -18.77 -50.05 -6.58
N GLU A 215 -18.26 -51.20 -6.13
CA GLU A 215 -17.27 -51.28 -5.05
C GLU A 215 -15.88 -50.81 -5.45
N GLU A 216 -15.55 -50.90 -6.74
CA GLU A 216 -14.22 -50.62 -7.31
C GLU A 216 -14.13 -49.26 -8.01
N ARG A 217 -15.26 -48.54 -8.14
CA ARG A 217 -15.31 -47.23 -8.81
C ARG A 217 -14.54 -46.19 -8.00
N THR A 218 -13.37 -45.80 -8.50
CA THR A 218 -12.44 -44.91 -7.80
C THR A 218 -12.29 -43.57 -8.51
N LEU A 219 -12.45 -42.48 -7.75
CA LEU A 219 -12.23 -41.09 -8.16
C LEU A 219 -10.97 -40.57 -7.45
N VAL A 220 -9.98 -40.12 -8.22
CA VAL A 220 -8.78 -39.46 -7.72
C VAL A 220 -8.96 -37.95 -7.87
N PHE A 221 -8.73 -37.23 -6.78
CA PHE A 221 -8.78 -35.77 -6.74
C PHE A 221 -7.46 -35.21 -6.19
N ASN A 222 -6.86 -34.32 -6.97
CA ASN A 222 -5.72 -33.52 -6.54
C ASN A 222 -6.23 -32.37 -5.65
N ASP A 223 -6.14 -32.61 -4.33
CA ASP A 223 -6.92 -31.90 -3.33
C ASP A 223 -6.15 -30.68 -2.77
N PRO A 224 -6.69 -29.45 -2.90
CA PRO A 224 -6.11 -28.27 -2.25
C PRO A 224 -6.30 -28.27 -0.72
N SER A 225 -7.16 -29.12 -0.16
CA SER A 225 -7.39 -29.19 1.28
C SER A 225 -6.22 -29.87 2.01
N SER A 226 -5.78 -29.26 3.11
CA SER A 226 -4.90 -29.89 4.09
C SER A 226 -5.66 -30.57 5.24
N HIS A 227 -6.99 -30.41 5.30
CA HIS A 227 -7.81 -30.82 6.46
C HIS A 227 -7.96 -32.34 6.56
N PRO A 228 -7.76 -32.98 7.73
CA PRO A 228 -7.67 -34.44 7.83
C PRO A 228 -8.94 -35.20 7.43
N THR A 229 -10.10 -34.57 7.49
CA THR A 229 -11.40 -35.23 7.23
C THR A 229 -12.29 -34.52 6.21
N ALA A 230 -11.78 -33.46 5.56
CA ALA A 230 -12.56 -32.66 4.61
C ALA A 230 -11.83 -32.52 3.28
N LEU A 231 -12.58 -32.64 2.18
CA LEU A 231 -12.10 -32.45 0.82
C LEU A 231 -12.06 -30.97 0.42
N GLY A 232 -11.28 -30.62 -0.59
CA GLY A 232 -11.29 -29.30 -1.20
C GLY A 232 -12.63 -28.96 -1.85
N TRP A 233 -12.89 -27.66 -2.00
CA TRP A 233 -14.18 -27.13 -2.45
C TRP A 233 -14.60 -27.60 -3.85
N SER A 234 -13.64 -27.69 -4.78
CA SER A 234 -13.90 -27.89 -6.22
C SER A 234 -14.44 -29.28 -6.57
N VAL A 235 -14.22 -30.30 -5.74
CA VAL A 235 -14.72 -31.66 -5.99
C VAL A 235 -16.23 -31.77 -5.86
N ARG A 236 -16.90 -30.82 -5.17
CA ARG A 236 -18.36 -30.81 -4.99
C ARG A 236 -19.12 -30.90 -6.32
N ASN A 237 -18.66 -30.13 -7.32
CA ASN A 237 -19.31 -30.09 -8.62
C ASN A 237 -19.02 -31.35 -9.43
N ALA A 238 -17.84 -31.98 -9.27
CA ALA A 238 -17.54 -33.28 -9.86
C ALA A 238 -18.40 -34.42 -9.26
N LEU A 239 -18.62 -34.41 -7.95
CA LEU A 239 -19.52 -35.37 -7.30
C LEU A 239 -20.98 -35.18 -7.76
N THR A 240 -21.41 -33.93 -7.91
CA THR A 240 -22.74 -33.62 -8.45
C THR A 240 -22.87 -34.06 -9.90
N PHE A 241 -21.81 -33.85 -10.69
CA PHE A 241 -21.71 -34.32 -12.08
C PHE A 241 -21.89 -35.84 -12.19
N LEU A 242 -21.13 -36.62 -11.41
CA LEU A 242 -21.21 -38.08 -11.42
C LEU A 242 -22.59 -38.60 -10.99
N ALA A 243 -23.28 -37.89 -10.09
CA ALA A 243 -24.60 -38.30 -9.60
C ALA A 243 -25.76 -37.91 -10.55
N HIS A 244 -25.67 -36.82 -11.32
CA HIS A 244 -26.80 -36.26 -12.10
C HIS A 244 -26.60 -36.27 -13.62
N SER A 245 -25.42 -36.67 -14.10
CA SER A 245 -25.16 -36.80 -15.52
C SER A 245 -26.09 -37.86 -16.13
N PRO A 246 -26.72 -37.60 -17.29
CA PRO A 246 -27.76 -38.46 -17.90
C PRO A 246 -27.21 -39.76 -18.54
N SER A 247 -26.16 -40.33 -17.97
CA SER A 247 -25.42 -41.48 -18.49
C SER A 247 -26.12 -42.82 -18.21
N PRO A 248 -26.05 -43.82 -19.13
CA PRO A 248 -26.75 -45.10 -19.02
C PRO A 248 -26.09 -46.12 -18.07
N LEU A 249 -25.38 -45.66 -17.03
CA LEU A 249 -24.66 -46.55 -16.13
C LEU A 249 -25.64 -47.30 -15.20
N ASP A 250 -25.67 -48.63 -15.28
CA ASP A 250 -26.50 -49.50 -14.42
C ASP A 250 -25.60 -50.42 -13.57
N PRO A 251 -25.58 -50.28 -12.23
CA PRO A 251 -26.34 -49.33 -11.42
C PRO A 251 -25.71 -47.91 -11.42
N PRO A 252 -26.53 -46.86 -11.21
CA PRO A 252 -26.08 -45.46 -11.14
C PRO A 252 -25.05 -45.22 -10.03
N VAL A 253 -24.31 -44.11 -10.12
CA VAL A 253 -23.20 -43.79 -9.22
C VAL A 253 -23.71 -43.36 -7.83
N HIS A 254 -23.97 -44.34 -6.96
CA HIS A 254 -24.40 -44.13 -5.57
C HIS A 254 -23.31 -44.43 -4.54
N ARG A 255 -22.23 -45.11 -4.93
CA ARG A 255 -21.07 -45.43 -4.08
C ARG A 255 -19.80 -45.11 -4.86
N LEU A 256 -18.84 -44.44 -4.20
CA LEU A 256 -17.56 -44.07 -4.78
C LEU A 256 -16.44 -44.22 -3.75
N HIS A 257 -15.31 -44.78 -4.20
CA HIS A 257 -14.05 -44.68 -3.48
C HIS A 257 -13.35 -43.38 -3.91
N ILE A 258 -13.08 -42.47 -2.98
CA ILE A 258 -12.42 -41.20 -3.27
C ILE A 258 -10.99 -41.27 -2.74
N ILE A 259 -10.02 -41.00 -3.61
CA ILE A 259 -8.61 -40.80 -3.25
C ILE A 259 -8.31 -39.29 -3.35
N SER A 260 -8.01 -38.68 -2.21
CA SER A 260 -7.53 -37.31 -2.05
C SER A 260 -5.99 -37.31 -2.05
N ARG A 261 -5.39 -36.88 -3.16
CA ARG A 261 -3.93 -36.70 -3.28
C ARG A 261 -3.57 -35.30 -2.78
N ARG A 262 -2.67 -35.22 -1.82
CA ARG A 262 -2.14 -33.99 -1.23
C ARG A 262 -0.63 -34.08 -1.13
N GLU A 263 0.05 -32.95 -1.05
CA GLU A 263 1.51 -32.92 -0.96
C GLU A 263 1.96 -33.58 0.35
N GLY A 264 2.65 -34.72 0.22
CA GLY A 264 3.17 -35.52 1.33
C GLY A 264 2.17 -36.42 2.05
N LYS A 265 0.87 -36.39 1.72
CA LYS A 265 -0.15 -37.25 2.38
C LYS A 265 -1.35 -37.54 1.49
N THR A 266 -1.47 -38.78 1.03
CA THR A 266 -2.66 -39.25 0.30
C THR A 266 -3.64 -39.94 1.25
N LEU A 267 -4.92 -39.57 1.16
CA LEU A 267 -5.99 -40.10 1.96
C LEU A 267 -7.09 -40.68 1.08
N SER A 268 -7.71 -41.78 1.50
CA SER A 268 -8.89 -42.32 0.82
C SER A 268 -10.06 -42.54 1.76
N CYS A 269 -11.27 -42.44 1.22
CA CYS A 269 -12.51 -42.76 1.93
C CYS A 269 -13.54 -43.32 0.95
N VAL A 270 -14.55 -44.01 1.46
CA VAL A 270 -15.69 -44.45 0.65
C VAL A 270 -16.91 -43.63 1.03
N VAL A 271 -17.56 -43.07 0.02
CA VAL A 271 -18.76 -42.27 0.17
C VAL A 271 -19.95 -42.93 -0.51
N ARG A 272 -21.13 -42.70 0.04
CA ARG A 272 -22.40 -43.17 -0.49
C ARG A 272 -23.41 -42.03 -0.57
N LEU A 273 -24.19 -42.01 -1.64
CA LEU A 273 -25.37 -41.17 -1.77
C LEU A 273 -26.60 -41.99 -1.34
N PRO A 274 -27.46 -41.49 -0.43
CA PRO A 274 -28.69 -42.20 -0.05
C PRO A 274 -29.61 -42.48 -1.24
N GLU A 275 -30.37 -43.58 -1.24
CA GLU A 275 -31.16 -44.07 -2.39
C GLU A 275 -32.47 -43.30 -2.65
N SER A 276 -32.91 -42.43 -1.75
CA SER A 276 -34.19 -41.70 -1.83
C SER A 276 -34.21 -40.56 -2.88
N VAL A 277 -33.48 -40.71 -3.99
CA VAL A 277 -33.06 -39.59 -4.85
C VAL A 277 -33.67 -39.64 -6.25
N GLU A 278 -34.30 -40.75 -6.67
CA GLU A 278 -34.82 -40.91 -8.03
C GLU A 278 -35.81 -39.80 -8.47
N GLU A 279 -36.63 -39.25 -7.55
CA GLU A 279 -37.56 -38.14 -7.82
C GLU A 279 -36.90 -36.74 -7.80
N ALA A 280 -35.71 -36.58 -7.20
CA ALA A 280 -35.01 -35.29 -7.03
C ALA A 280 -34.00 -34.95 -8.13
N LEU A 281 -33.68 -35.90 -9.03
CA LEU A 281 -32.57 -35.79 -10.01
C LEU A 281 -32.80 -34.80 -11.17
N THR A 282 -33.99 -34.22 -11.29
CA THR A 282 -34.35 -33.34 -12.43
C THR A 282 -34.26 -31.84 -12.10
N VAL A 283 -34.25 -31.47 -10.82
CA VAL A 283 -34.25 -30.07 -10.37
C VAL A 283 -32.84 -29.61 -10.03
N ARG A 284 -32.47 -28.40 -10.45
CA ARG A 284 -31.17 -27.81 -10.14
C ARG A 284 -30.99 -27.64 -8.62
N PRO A 285 -29.89 -28.16 -8.02
CA PRO A 285 -29.58 -27.93 -6.62
C PRO A 285 -29.33 -26.45 -6.27
N ALA A 286 -29.43 -26.10 -4.99
CA ALA A 286 -29.09 -24.76 -4.53
C ALA A 286 -27.59 -24.46 -4.71
N VAL A 287 -27.24 -23.21 -5.00
CA VAL A 287 -25.86 -22.78 -5.27
C VAL A 287 -25.32 -21.98 -4.10
N VAL A 288 -24.10 -22.28 -3.66
CA VAL A 288 -23.35 -21.54 -2.64
C VAL A 288 -21.93 -21.27 -3.14
N GLY A 289 -21.20 -20.31 -2.57
CA GLY A 289 -19.81 -20.10 -3.02
C GLY A 289 -19.19 -18.74 -2.73
N TRP A 290 -19.94 -17.77 -2.21
CA TRP A 290 -19.37 -16.47 -1.81
C TRP A 290 -18.36 -16.62 -0.68
N GLU A 291 -17.18 -16.00 -0.86
CA GLU A 291 -16.13 -16.02 0.15
C GLU A 291 -16.53 -15.20 1.40
N LYS A 292 -15.99 -15.60 2.56
CA LYS A 292 -16.12 -14.82 3.79
C LYS A 292 -15.04 -13.73 3.85
N ASN A 293 -15.36 -12.58 4.42
CA ASN A 293 -14.39 -11.54 4.71
C ASN A 293 -13.51 -11.92 5.92
N ASP A 294 -12.56 -11.05 6.27
CA ASP A 294 -11.61 -11.26 7.37
C ASP A 294 -12.29 -11.39 8.74
N ALA A 295 -13.53 -10.88 8.87
CA ALA A 295 -14.38 -11.03 10.06
C ALA A 295 -15.21 -12.33 10.05
N GLY A 296 -14.99 -13.23 9.09
CA GLY A 296 -15.71 -14.50 8.97
C GLY A 296 -17.16 -14.39 8.49
N LYS A 297 -17.60 -13.21 8.05
CA LYS A 297 -18.95 -12.95 7.53
C LYS A 297 -18.96 -12.98 6.01
N LEU A 298 -20.10 -13.32 5.41
CA LEU A 298 -20.28 -13.20 3.96
C LEU A 298 -20.29 -11.72 3.58
N GLY A 299 -19.25 -11.27 2.89
CA GLY A 299 -19.13 -9.88 2.48
C GLY A 299 -17.84 -9.59 1.70
N PRO A 300 -17.80 -8.42 1.04
CA PRO A 300 -16.63 -8.00 0.28
C PRO A 300 -15.42 -7.69 1.18
N ARG A 301 -14.23 -7.77 0.59
CA ARG A 301 -12.94 -7.35 1.18
C ARG A 301 -12.46 -6.05 0.53
N MET A 302 -11.50 -5.38 1.19
CA MET A 302 -10.86 -4.16 0.69
C MET A 302 -9.34 -4.35 0.67
N ALA A 303 -8.71 -4.18 -0.49
CA ALA A 303 -7.27 -4.06 -0.62
C ALA A 303 -6.87 -2.57 -0.68
N ASP A 304 -6.05 -2.09 0.27
CA ASP A 304 -5.43 -0.76 0.22
C ASP A 304 -3.99 -0.89 -0.28
N LEU A 305 -3.76 -0.47 -1.52
CA LEU A 305 -2.45 -0.56 -2.16
C LEU A 305 -1.82 0.82 -2.36
N ALA A 306 -2.39 1.86 -1.76
CA ALA A 306 -1.79 3.19 -1.76
C ALA A 306 -0.32 3.19 -1.27
N PRO A 307 0.09 2.42 -0.24
CA PRO A 307 1.49 2.37 0.18
C PRO A 307 2.45 1.83 -0.89
N LEU A 308 1.96 1.03 -1.84
CA LEU A 308 2.77 0.37 -2.88
C LEU A 308 2.66 1.07 -4.24
N MET A 309 1.63 1.90 -4.45
CA MET A 309 1.31 2.47 -5.76
C MET A 309 1.25 3.99 -5.82
N ASP A 310 1.03 4.70 -4.70
CA ASP A 310 0.97 6.17 -4.70
C ASP A 310 2.41 6.74 -4.75
N PRO A 311 2.82 7.42 -5.84
CA PRO A 311 4.17 7.95 -5.97
C PRO A 311 4.55 8.91 -4.84
N THR A 312 3.57 9.63 -4.28
CA THR A 312 3.79 10.58 -3.18
C THR A 312 4.13 9.83 -1.89
N ARG A 313 3.41 8.74 -1.60
CA ARG A 313 3.68 7.90 -0.42
C ARG A 313 4.99 7.12 -0.57
N LEU A 314 5.28 6.63 -1.78
CA LEU A 314 6.56 5.96 -2.07
C LEU A 314 7.73 6.93 -1.84
N ALA A 315 7.62 8.18 -2.32
CA ALA A 315 8.63 9.21 -2.05
C ALA A 315 8.77 9.52 -0.55
N ASP A 316 7.65 9.64 0.18
CA ASP A 316 7.68 9.87 1.63
C ASP A 316 8.38 8.73 2.39
N GLN A 317 8.03 7.48 2.09
CA GLN A 317 8.66 6.30 2.69
C GLN A 317 10.15 6.22 2.38
N ALA A 318 10.56 6.52 1.15
CA ALA A 318 11.96 6.51 0.75
C ALA A 318 12.79 7.58 1.48
N VAL A 319 12.24 8.79 1.65
CA VAL A 319 12.89 9.88 2.40
C VAL A 319 13.01 9.52 3.88
N ASP A 320 11.92 9.07 4.50
CA ASP A 320 11.93 8.66 5.91
C ASP A 320 12.91 7.50 6.15
N LEU A 321 12.97 6.51 5.24
CA LEU A 321 13.91 5.39 5.34
C LEU A 321 15.37 5.86 5.37
N ASN A 322 15.75 6.85 4.57
CA ASN A 322 17.12 7.37 4.56
C ASN A 322 17.52 7.93 5.94
N LEU A 323 16.64 8.70 6.57
CA LEU A 323 16.85 9.24 7.92
C LEU A 323 16.90 8.11 8.97
N GLN A 324 15.99 7.14 8.87
CA GLN A 324 15.96 5.98 9.76
C GLN A 324 17.24 5.17 9.70
N LEU A 325 17.85 5.02 8.52
CA LEU A 325 19.14 4.35 8.36
C LEU A 325 20.27 5.06 9.11
N MET A 326 20.28 6.40 9.15
CA MET A 326 21.25 7.14 9.97
C MET A 326 21.06 6.86 11.46
N ARG A 327 19.80 6.89 11.94
CA ARG A 327 19.47 6.56 13.33
C ARG A 327 19.91 5.14 13.69
N TRP A 328 19.56 4.15 12.89
CA TRP A 328 19.85 2.74 13.20
C TRP A 328 21.34 2.39 13.13
N ARG A 329 22.08 3.00 12.19
CA ARG A 329 23.48 2.63 11.94
C ARG A 329 24.48 3.46 12.74
N ILE A 330 24.21 4.74 12.97
CA ILE A 330 25.21 5.69 13.47
C ILE A 330 24.80 6.27 14.82
N LEU A 331 23.58 6.79 14.94
CA LEU A 331 23.14 7.53 16.13
C LEU A 331 21.75 7.08 16.62
N PRO A 332 21.66 5.96 17.38
CA PRO A 332 20.37 5.42 17.84
C PRO A 332 19.56 6.36 18.74
N SER A 333 20.22 7.31 19.42
CA SER A 333 19.58 8.32 20.28
C SER A 333 18.96 9.49 19.50
N LEU A 334 19.14 9.56 18.18
CA LEU A 334 18.60 10.63 17.36
C LEU A 334 17.06 10.57 17.28
N ASP A 335 16.40 11.63 17.74
CA ASP A 335 14.95 11.76 17.69
C ASP A 335 14.49 12.43 16.39
N LEU A 336 14.35 11.62 15.35
CA LEU A 336 13.86 12.05 14.04
C LEU A 336 12.41 12.54 14.07
N ASP A 337 11.58 12.03 14.99
CA ASP A 337 10.18 12.42 15.08
C ASP A 337 10.04 13.85 15.60
N LYS A 338 10.90 14.24 16.55
CA LYS A 338 10.99 15.63 17.01
C LYS A 338 11.38 16.56 15.87
N ILE A 339 12.42 16.24 15.11
CA ILE A 339 12.88 17.04 13.96
C ILE A 339 11.77 17.16 12.91
N LYS A 340 11.11 16.05 12.55
CA LYS A 340 10.03 16.01 11.55
C LYS A 340 8.85 16.91 11.91
N LYS A 341 8.50 16.99 13.21
CA LYS A 341 7.37 17.78 13.74
C LYS A 341 7.69 19.26 13.96
N THR A 342 8.95 19.64 14.05
CA THR A 342 9.37 21.04 14.25
C THR A 342 8.82 21.93 13.14
N ARG A 343 8.18 23.05 13.52
CA ARG A 343 7.67 24.06 12.60
C ARG A 343 8.70 25.19 12.49
N CYS A 344 9.26 25.37 11.31
CA CYS A 344 10.32 26.36 11.06
C CYS A 344 9.78 27.61 10.36
N LEU A 345 10.03 28.78 10.95
CA LEU A 345 9.82 30.09 10.33
C LEU A 345 11.14 30.60 9.77
N LEU A 346 11.20 30.88 8.47
CA LEU A 346 12.39 31.37 7.78
C LEU A 346 12.16 32.83 7.38
N LEU A 347 12.79 33.75 8.11
CA LEU A 347 12.73 35.19 7.81
C LEU A 347 13.83 35.53 6.79
N GLY A 348 13.43 35.61 5.53
CA GLY A 348 14.28 35.77 4.36
C GLY A 348 14.20 34.56 3.44
N ALA A 349 13.81 34.77 2.18
CA ALA A 349 13.80 33.78 1.10
C ALA A 349 14.93 34.04 0.08
N GLY A 350 16.00 34.71 0.50
CA GLY A 350 17.21 34.93 -0.28
C GLY A 350 18.13 33.70 -0.33
N THR A 351 19.44 33.94 -0.50
CA THR A 351 20.46 32.89 -0.62
C THR A 351 20.44 31.93 0.57
N LEU A 352 20.49 32.47 1.80
CA LEU A 352 20.43 31.69 3.03
C LEU A 352 19.09 30.94 3.18
N GLY A 353 17.97 31.63 2.97
CA GLY A 353 16.62 31.06 3.04
C GLY A 353 16.46 29.82 2.18
N CYS A 354 16.95 29.88 0.94
CA CYS A 354 16.87 28.77 0.01
C CYS A 354 17.71 27.56 0.45
N TYR A 355 18.95 27.77 0.89
CA TYR A 355 19.80 26.67 1.34
C TYR A 355 19.30 26.07 2.66
N VAL A 356 18.93 26.88 3.64
CA VAL A 356 18.37 26.43 4.92
C VAL A 356 17.10 25.60 4.68
N ALA A 357 16.17 26.07 3.84
CA ALA A 357 14.95 25.33 3.54
C ALA A 357 15.22 23.95 2.92
N ARG A 358 16.19 23.85 1.99
CA ARG A 358 16.58 22.56 1.39
C ARG A 358 17.21 21.62 2.41
N THR A 359 18.09 22.12 3.28
CA THR A 359 18.72 21.29 4.32
C THR A 359 17.72 20.86 5.39
N LEU A 360 16.77 21.71 5.79
CA LEU A 360 15.67 21.36 6.69
C LEU A 360 14.79 20.24 6.08
N MET A 361 14.44 20.36 4.80
CA MET A 361 13.70 19.31 4.08
C MET A 361 14.48 18.00 4.04
N ALA A 362 15.80 18.04 3.83
CA ALA A 362 16.65 16.85 3.84
C ALA A 362 16.66 16.16 5.21
N TRP A 363 16.58 16.92 6.31
CA TRP A 363 16.41 16.43 7.68
C TRP A 363 14.98 15.97 8.02
N GLY A 364 14.05 16.04 7.05
CA GLY A 364 12.68 15.57 7.21
C GLY A 364 11.71 16.56 7.84
N VAL A 365 12.10 17.84 8.01
CA VAL A 365 11.20 18.90 8.50
C VAL A 365 10.05 19.09 7.52
N ARG A 366 8.80 19.01 8.02
CA ARG A 366 7.62 19.05 7.15
C ARG A 366 6.93 20.41 7.09
N LYS A 367 6.97 21.21 8.15
CA LYS A 367 6.30 22.52 8.19
C LYS A 367 7.31 23.67 8.08
N MET A 368 7.24 24.43 7.00
CA MET A 368 8.11 25.58 6.75
C MET A 368 7.31 26.79 6.28
N THR A 369 7.50 27.93 6.92
CA THR A 369 6.96 29.20 6.43
C THR A 369 8.10 30.14 6.05
N LEU A 370 8.11 30.61 4.81
CA LEU A 370 9.09 31.56 4.31
C LEU A 370 8.48 32.97 4.27
N VAL A 371 9.23 33.95 4.74
CA VAL A 371 8.82 35.36 4.78
C VAL A 371 9.80 36.20 3.98
N ASP A 372 9.32 36.93 2.97
CA ASP A 372 10.13 37.81 2.14
C ASP A 372 9.25 38.82 1.39
N SER A 373 9.62 40.10 1.39
CA SER A 373 8.86 41.16 0.70
C SER A 373 9.29 41.40 -0.75
N SER A 374 10.34 40.73 -1.23
CA SER A 374 10.94 40.99 -2.54
C SER A 374 10.49 40.01 -3.63
N THR A 375 10.82 40.35 -4.88
CA THR A 375 10.60 39.50 -6.06
C THR A 375 11.90 38.88 -6.55
N VAL A 376 11.79 37.79 -7.32
CA VAL A 376 12.94 37.09 -7.93
C VAL A 376 13.50 37.94 -9.07
N SER A 377 14.78 38.28 -9.02
CA SER A 377 15.48 38.98 -10.11
C SER A 377 16.41 38.05 -10.91
N PHE A 378 16.81 38.44 -12.13
CA PHE A 378 17.63 37.62 -13.04
C PHE A 378 18.92 37.05 -12.43
N SER A 379 19.52 37.75 -11.46
CA SER A 379 20.75 37.29 -10.81
C SER A 379 20.50 36.27 -9.69
N ASN A 380 19.25 36.05 -9.28
CA ASN A 380 18.89 35.23 -8.13
C ASN A 380 19.04 33.72 -8.39
N PRO A 381 18.55 33.14 -9.51
CA PRO A 381 18.54 31.68 -9.71
C PRO A 381 19.90 31.00 -9.54
N VAL A 382 20.99 31.66 -9.93
CA VAL A 382 22.35 31.10 -9.83
C VAL A 382 22.88 31.00 -8.39
N ARG A 383 22.29 31.71 -7.43
CA ARG A 383 22.72 31.73 -6.01
C ARG A 383 21.62 31.32 -5.03
N GLN A 384 20.37 31.31 -5.47
CA GLN A 384 19.18 31.01 -4.65
C GLN A 384 18.52 29.73 -5.19
N PRO A 385 18.90 28.54 -4.67
CA PRO A 385 18.59 27.24 -5.30
C PRO A 385 17.12 26.81 -5.28
N LEU A 386 16.18 27.69 -4.93
CA LEU A 386 14.74 27.46 -5.05
C LEU A 386 14.10 28.20 -6.22
N PHE A 387 14.86 29.03 -6.95
CA PHE A 387 14.34 29.81 -8.06
C PHE A 387 14.97 29.36 -9.37
N GLU A 388 14.16 29.37 -10.43
CA GLU A 388 14.59 29.12 -11.80
C GLU A 388 14.56 30.41 -12.61
N PHE A 389 15.16 30.38 -13.80
CA PHE A 389 15.19 31.53 -14.71
C PHE A 389 13.77 32.06 -15.00
N GLU A 390 12.81 31.16 -15.19
CA GLU A 390 11.41 31.49 -15.45
C GLU A 390 10.76 32.30 -14.31
N ASP A 391 11.20 32.12 -13.07
CA ASP A 391 10.66 32.86 -11.92
C ASP A 391 11.08 34.33 -11.92
N SER A 392 12.12 34.69 -12.70
CA SER A 392 12.61 36.06 -12.84
C SER A 392 11.99 36.85 -14.01
N LEU A 393 11.19 36.19 -14.85
CA LEU A 393 10.50 36.82 -15.97
C LEU A 393 9.32 37.69 -15.50
N GLU A 394 8.81 38.56 -16.37
CA GLU A 394 7.61 39.38 -16.12
C GLU A 394 7.67 40.25 -14.85
N GLY A 395 8.86 40.72 -14.48
CA GLY A 395 9.07 41.53 -13.27
C GLY A 395 9.34 40.71 -12.00
N GLY A 396 9.37 39.38 -12.12
CA GLY A 396 9.75 38.46 -11.07
C GLY A 396 8.59 38.05 -10.17
N LYS A 397 8.52 36.75 -9.85
CA LYS A 397 7.53 36.23 -8.90
C LYS A 397 7.88 36.66 -7.46
N PRO A 398 6.90 36.78 -6.54
CA PRO A 398 7.18 37.01 -5.12
C PRO A 398 8.02 35.87 -4.53
N LYS A 399 9.17 36.20 -3.92
CA LYS A 399 10.16 35.20 -3.48
C LYS A 399 9.58 34.19 -2.50
N ALA A 400 8.87 34.66 -1.48
CA ALA A 400 8.33 33.78 -0.44
C ALA A 400 7.38 32.71 -1.03
N ALA A 401 6.46 33.12 -1.91
CA ALA A 401 5.52 32.22 -2.57
C ALA A 401 6.21 31.28 -3.56
N ALA A 402 7.14 31.80 -4.37
CA ALA A 402 7.92 31.00 -5.31
C ALA A 402 8.76 29.93 -4.60
N ALA A 403 9.41 30.27 -3.49
CA ALA A 403 10.21 29.33 -2.71
C ALA A 403 9.35 28.22 -2.10
N ALA A 404 8.18 28.56 -1.54
CA ALA A 404 7.24 27.57 -1.02
C ALA A 404 6.73 26.60 -2.12
N ALA A 405 6.44 27.13 -3.31
CA ALA A 405 6.05 26.32 -4.46
C ALA A 405 7.19 25.39 -4.93
N ALA A 406 8.43 25.89 -4.97
CA ALA A 406 9.60 25.08 -5.30
C ALA A 406 9.81 23.94 -4.30
N LEU A 407 9.65 24.19 -3.00
CA LEU A 407 9.76 23.13 -1.98
C LEU A 407 8.72 22.01 -2.21
N LYS A 408 7.46 22.37 -2.49
CA LYS A 408 6.40 21.39 -2.80
C LYS A 408 6.66 20.61 -4.08
N ARG A 409 7.32 21.23 -5.06
CA ARG A 409 7.73 20.60 -6.30
C ARG A 409 8.89 19.62 -6.10
N ILE A 410 9.83 19.94 -5.20
CA ILE A 410 10.93 19.04 -4.82
C ILE A 410 10.40 17.83 -4.05
N TYR A 411 9.53 18.05 -3.07
CA TYR A 411 8.93 16.98 -2.28
C TYR A 411 7.49 17.33 -1.88
N PRO A 412 6.47 16.65 -2.46
CA PRO A 412 5.06 17.03 -2.27
C PRO A 412 4.53 16.88 -0.84
N GLY A 413 5.17 16.10 0.03
CA GLY A 413 4.76 15.93 1.42
C GLY A 413 5.17 17.07 2.35
N VAL A 414 5.83 18.13 1.84
CA VAL A 414 6.15 19.32 2.63
C VAL A 414 4.95 20.27 2.70
N ASP A 415 4.63 20.72 3.91
CA ASP A 415 3.73 21.83 4.16
C ASP A 415 4.53 23.14 4.17
N ALA A 416 4.78 23.67 2.97
CA ALA A 416 5.46 24.94 2.77
C ALA A 416 4.48 26.09 2.48
N THR A 417 4.63 27.21 3.16
CA THR A 417 3.84 28.44 2.96
C THR A 417 4.74 29.66 2.75
N GLY A 418 4.38 30.53 1.82
CA GLY A 418 5.10 31.77 1.55
C GLY A 418 4.26 32.98 1.95
N VAL A 419 4.83 33.90 2.73
CA VAL A 419 4.18 35.13 3.17
C VAL A 419 4.99 36.32 2.68
N SER A 420 4.35 37.19 1.89
CA SER A 420 4.95 38.46 1.52
C SER A 420 4.69 39.49 2.61
N LEU A 421 5.74 39.88 3.32
CA LEU A 421 5.67 40.75 4.50
C LEU A 421 7.00 41.46 4.66
N SER A 422 6.97 42.75 5.00
CA SER A 422 8.16 43.53 5.29
C SER A 422 8.40 43.62 6.80
N VAL A 423 9.66 43.49 7.22
CA VAL A 423 10.03 43.65 8.63
C VAL A 423 10.52 45.09 8.83
N PRO A 424 9.89 45.88 9.71
CA PRO A 424 10.30 47.26 9.93
C PRO A 424 11.71 47.35 10.52
N MET A 425 12.52 48.21 9.93
CA MET A 425 13.93 48.40 10.28
C MET A 425 14.09 49.63 11.20
N PRO A 426 14.74 49.51 12.36
CA PRO A 426 15.12 50.66 13.18
C PRO A 426 15.96 51.67 12.38
N GLY A 427 15.75 52.97 12.63
CA GLY A 427 16.45 54.05 11.91
C GLY A 427 15.75 54.52 10.63
N HIS A 428 14.78 53.76 10.11
CA HIS A 428 14.02 54.16 8.93
C HIS A 428 12.64 54.73 9.33
N PRO A 429 12.35 56.01 9.05
CA PRO A 429 11.07 56.61 9.39
C PRO A 429 9.94 55.98 8.58
N ILE A 430 8.83 55.66 9.25
CA ILE A 430 7.63 55.12 8.61
C ILE A 430 6.74 56.29 8.16
N PRO A 431 6.49 56.47 6.85
CA PRO A 431 5.55 57.48 6.37
C PRO A 431 4.14 57.28 6.94
N PRO A 432 3.37 58.35 7.21
CA PRO A 432 2.00 58.22 7.70
C PRO A 432 1.10 57.36 6.80
N SER A 433 1.35 57.37 5.49
CA SER A 433 0.60 56.58 4.51
C SER A 433 0.81 55.06 4.59
N SER A 434 1.92 54.59 5.16
CA SER A 434 2.23 53.15 5.27
C SER A 434 2.05 52.61 6.69
N LEU A 435 1.68 53.46 7.65
CA LEU A 435 1.61 53.10 9.07
C LEU A 435 0.63 51.95 9.36
N GLU A 436 -0.53 51.94 8.70
CA GLU A 436 -1.51 50.85 8.83
C GLU A 436 -0.99 49.53 8.25
N SER A 437 -0.31 49.57 7.10
CA SER A 437 0.29 48.39 6.47
C SER A 437 1.41 47.81 7.33
N VAL A 438 2.30 48.65 7.85
CA VAL A 438 3.39 48.20 8.74
C VAL A 438 2.82 47.62 10.03
N ARG A 439 1.74 48.20 10.57
CA ARG A 439 1.06 47.65 11.74
C ARG A 439 0.48 46.27 11.44
N ALA A 440 -0.14 46.07 10.28
CA ALA A 440 -0.64 44.77 9.86
C ALA A 440 0.49 43.74 9.69
N ASP A 441 1.62 44.15 9.10
CA ASP A 441 2.81 43.30 8.96
C ASP A 441 3.37 42.87 10.32
N VAL A 442 3.50 43.79 11.28
CA VAL A 442 3.97 43.46 12.64
C VAL A 442 3.02 42.49 13.34
N ILE A 443 1.70 42.70 13.22
CA ILE A 443 0.70 41.77 13.78
C ILE A 443 0.82 40.40 13.13
N LYS A 444 1.01 40.33 11.81
CA LYS A 444 1.15 39.06 11.11
C LYS A 444 2.45 38.36 11.48
N LEU A 445 3.55 39.10 11.61
CA LEU A 445 4.82 38.57 12.10
C LEU A 445 4.67 37.99 13.51
N ASP A 446 3.94 38.67 14.40
CA ASP A 446 3.67 38.20 15.76
C ASP A 446 2.94 36.85 15.79
N GLN A 447 1.92 36.70 14.94
CA GLN A 447 1.20 35.44 14.75
C GLN A 447 2.13 34.33 14.24
N LEU A 448 2.97 34.65 13.26
CA LEU A 448 3.91 33.67 12.71
C LEU A 448 4.91 33.18 13.77
N PHE A 449 5.37 34.04 14.67
CA PHE A 449 6.22 33.60 15.78
C PHE A 449 5.47 32.62 16.71
N GLU A 450 4.19 32.84 16.99
CA GLU A 450 3.39 31.92 17.83
C GLU A 450 3.18 30.57 17.15
N GLU A 451 2.89 30.58 15.85
CA GLU A 451 2.62 29.39 15.03
C GLU A 451 3.85 28.48 14.79
N HIS A 452 5.06 28.93 15.09
CA HIS A 452 6.30 28.21 14.80
C HIS A 452 7.14 27.95 16.06
N ASP A 453 7.96 26.91 16.01
CA ASP A 453 8.78 26.44 17.13
C ASP A 453 10.20 27.01 17.05
N VAL A 454 10.75 27.07 15.83
CA VAL A 454 12.11 27.57 15.53
C VAL A 454 12.03 28.70 14.51
N VAL A 455 12.77 29.77 14.76
CA VAL A 455 12.83 30.94 13.88
C VAL A 455 14.25 31.16 13.37
N TYR A 456 14.42 31.16 12.06
CA TYR A 456 15.66 31.46 11.39
C TYR A 456 15.69 32.93 10.93
N LEU A 457 16.70 33.68 11.36
CA LEU A 457 16.96 35.04 10.90
C LEU A 457 17.97 35.00 9.75
N LEU A 458 17.44 35.06 8.52
CA LEU A 458 18.17 34.87 7.25
C LEU A 458 18.10 36.13 6.39
N MET A 459 17.98 37.26 7.07
CA MET A 459 17.76 38.58 6.49
C MET A 459 19.09 39.16 5.97
N ASP A 460 18.98 40.18 5.14
CA ASP A 460 20.08 40.77 4.38
C ASP A 460 20.73 41.98 5.06
N SER A 461 20.14 42.52 6.12
CA SER A 461 20.66 43.66 6.85
C SER A 461 20.65 43.45 8.36
N ARG A 462 21.51 44.21 9.05
CA ARG A 462 21.58 44.21 10.50
C ARG A 462 20.32 44.80 11.13
N GLU A 463 19.70 45.81 10.55
CA GLU A 463 18.55 46.52 11.15
C GLU A 463 17.31 45.63 11.13
N SER A 464 17.13 44.89 10.04
CA SER A 464 15.96 44.03 9.83
C SER A 464 15.91 42.85 10.81
N ARG A 465 17.05 42.41 11.36
CA ARG A 465 17.16 41.37 12.39
C ARG A 465 16.68 41.82 13.78
N TRP A 466 16.55 43.12 14.04
CA TRP A 466 16.36 43.65 15.39
C TRP A 466 15.02 43.25 15.98
N LEU A 467 13.92 43.60 15.29
CA LEU A 467 12.57 43.29 15.76
C LEU A 467 12.36 41.76 15.92
N PRO A 468 12.71 40.90 14.95
CA PRO A 468 12.65 39.46 15.12
C PRO A 468 13.47 38.92 16.30
N THR A 469 14.62 39.52 16.59
CA THR A 469 15.45 39.15 17.76
C THR A 469 14.72 39.46 19.06
N VAL A 470 14.11 40.63 19.17
CA VAL A 470 13.32 41.04 20.34
C VAL A 470 12.11 40.13 20.50
N MET A 471 11.38 39.85 19.42
CA MET A 471 10.20 38.98 19.44
C MET A 471 10.54 37.56 19.85
N GLY A 472 11.64 37.00 19.33
CA GLY A 472 12.09 35.65 19.69
C GLY A 472 12.49 35.54 21.16
N ALA A 473 13.13 36.58 21.72
CA ALA A 473 13.43 36.64 23.15
C ALA A 473 12.17 36.78 24.00
N ALA A 474 11.21 37.61 23.59
CA ALA A 474 9.95 37.84 24.31
C ALA A 474 9.03 36.61 24.32
N LYS A 475 8.99 35.85 23.22
CA LYS A 475 8.16 34.64 23.05
C LYS A 475 8.91 33.34 23.35
N GLU A 476 10.13 33.44 23.86
CA GLU A 476 10.98 32.30 24.24
C GLU A 476 11.16 31.25 23.11
N LYS A 477 11.29 31.74 21.87
CA LYS A 477 11.46 30.89 20.67
C LYS A 477 12.93 30.54 20.47
N LEU A 478 13.19 29.35 19.91
CA LEU A 478 14.54 28.98 19.49
C LEU A 478 14.88 29.81 18.23
N VAL A 479 15.70 30.84 18.40
CA VAL A 479 16.14 31.69 17.30
C VAL A 479 17.52 31.29 16.84
N ILE A 480 17.68 31.08 15.53
CA ILE A 480 18.95 30.80 14.87
C ILE A 480 19.24 31.95 13.92
N ASN A 481 20.29 32.71 14.21
CA ASN A 481 20.72 33.82 13.37
C ASN A 481 21.88 33.39 12.46
N VAL A 482 21.76 33.73 11.18
CA VAL A 482 22.82 33.51 10.19
C VAL A 482 23.13 34.82 9.47
N ALA A 483 24.39 35.24 9.50
CA ALA A 483 24.88 36.44 8.82
C ALA A 483 26.10 36.12 7.95
N LEU A 484 26.27 36.88 6.87
CA LEU A 484 27.30 36.65 5.86
C LEU A 484 28.22 37.88 5.73
N GLY A 485 29.53 37.63 5.77
CA GLY A 485 30.55 38.54 5.26
C GLY A 485 30.92 38.21 3.81
N PHE A 486 32.03 38.76 3.33
CA PHE A 486 32.56 38.44 2.00
C PHE A 486 33.07 36.98 1.91
N ASP A 487 33.91 36.58 2.88
CA ASP A 487 34.57 35.27 2.98
C ASP A 487 34.37 34.60 4.34
N THR A 488 33.58 35.20 5.22
CA THR A 488 33.28 34.75 6.58
C THR A 488 31.76 34.64 6.78
N PHE A 489 31.35 33.90 7.81
CA PHE A 489 29.95 33.83 8.22
C PHE A 489 29.83 33.72 9.74
N LEU A 490 28.65 34.04 10.26
CA LEU A 490 28.26 33.81 11.64
C LEU A 490 26.97 33.00 11.66
N ALA A 491 26.99 31.84 12.32
CA ALA A 491 25.81 31.07 12.65
C ALA A 491 25.74 30.92 14.18
N MET A 492 24.65 31.38 14.79
CA MET A 492 24.50 31.35 16.24
C MET A 492 23.05 31.11 16.65
N ARG A 493 22.85 30.46 17.80
CA ARG A 493 21.54 30.36 18.46
C ARG A 493 21.44 31.35 19.61
N HIS A 494 20.26 31.92 19.80
CA HIS A 494 19.98 32.74 20.98
C HIS A 494 19.77 31.88 22.23
N GLY A 495 19.88 32.49 23.41
CA GLY A 495 19.63 31.82 24.68
C GLY A 495 18.14 31.59 24.93
N LEU A 496 17.76 30.33 25.12
CA LEU A 496 16.46 29.96 25.69
C LEU A 496 16.52 30.05 27.22
N PRO A 497 15.37 30.25 27.90
CA PRO A 497 15.30 30.12 29.35
C PRO A 497 15.82 28.75 29.80
N PRO A 498 16.57 28.70 30.92
CA PRO A 498 16.91 27.42 31.52
C PRO A 498 15.63 26.63 31.83
N SER A 499 15.69 25.30 31.69
CA SER A 499 14.67 24.44 32.29
C SER A 499 14.59 24.74 33.80
N SER A 500 13.40 24.65 34.38
CA SER A 500 13.10 25.03 35.77
C SER A 500 14.03 24.41 36.83
N ASP A 501 14.79 23.37 36.47
CA ASP A 501 15.69 22.62 37.35
C ASP A 501 17.19 22.96 37.20
N ALA A 502 17.57 23.91 36.32
CA ALA A 502 18.99 24.20 36.10
C ALA A 502 19.55 25.16 37.18
N PRO A 503 20.63 24.80 37.89
CA PRO A 503 21.25 25.67 38.90
C PRO A 503 21.81 26.94 38.25
N ILE A 504 21.45 28.10 38.80
CA ILE A 504 22.00 29.40 38.37
C ILE A 504 23.45 29.48 38.86
N LEU A 505 24.39 29.13 37.98
CA LEU A 505 25.82 29.26 38.24
C LEU A 505 26.22 30.75 38.29
N ALA A 506 27.22 31.07 39.11
CA ALA A 506 27.80 32.41 39.17
C ALA A 506 28.40 32.77 37.80
N PRO A 507 28.21 34.01 37.31
CA PRO A 507 28.68 34.41 35.99
C PRO A 507 30.23 34.41 35.94
N SER A 508 30.79 33.57 35.08
CA SER A 508 32.18 33.60 34.61
C SER A 508 32.26 34.05 33.14
N PRO A 509 33.40 34.56 32.65
CA PRO A 509 33.57 34.89 31.23
C PRO A 509 33.23 33.69 30.34
N GLY A 510 32.30 33.89 29.40
CA GLY A 510 31.79 32.83 28.51
C GLY A 510 30.64 31.98 29.09
N SER A 511 30.25 32.17 30.35
CA SER A 511 29.07 31.51 30.93
C SER A 511 27.76 32.23 30.57
N PRO A 512 26.63 31.52 30.50
CA PRO A 512 25.31 32.10 30.27
C PRO A 512 24.93 33.13 31.35
N PHE A 513 24.49 34.32 30.95
CA PHE A 513 23.99 35.32 31.89
C PHE A 513 22.57 34.94 32.35
N ARG A 514 22.39 34.69 33.65
CA ARG A 514 21.15 34.14 34.23
C ARG A 514 20.68 32.84 33.55
N GLY A 515 21.62 31.99 33.15
CA GLY A 515 21.31 30.74 32.43
C GLY A 515 20.93 30.92 30.95
N LYS A 516 20.93 32.15 30.42
CA LYS A 516 20.63 32.45 29.01
C LYS A 516 21.88 32.86 28.24
N LEU A 517 22.07 32.32 27.04
CA LEU A 517 23.08 32.81 26.10
C LEU A 517 22.68 34.18 25.54
N GLY A 518 23.67 34.98 25.12
CA GLY A 518 23.44 36.26 24.46
C GLY A 518 22.78 36.11 23.08
N CYS A 519 22.10 37.17 22.63
CA CYS A 519 21.59 37.28 21.27
C CYS A 519 22.61 37.95 20.35
N TYR A 520 22.29 38.05 19.06
CA TYR A 520 23.13 38.71 18.04
C TYR A 520 23.62 40.11 18.45
N TYR A 521 22.81 40.89 19.17
CA TYR A 521 23.17 42.25 19.59
C TYR A 521 23.88 42.34 20.96
N CYS A 522 24.05 41.24 21.70
CA CYS A 522 24.61 41.30 23.06
C CYS A 522 26.10 41.69 23.09
N ASN A 523 26.84 41.45 22.01
CA ASN A 523 28.24 41.85 21.89
C ASN A 523 28.40 43.19 21.17
N ASP A 524 27.29 43.87 20.86
CA ASP A 524 27.31 45.12 20.11
C ASP A 524 27.33 46.32 21.05
N VAL A 525 28.23 47.27 20.77
CA VAL A 525 28.37 48.52 21.51
C VAL A 525 27.62 49.69 20.87
N VAL A 526 27.00 49.48 19.69
CA VAL A 526 26.26 50.52 18.95
C VAL A 526 24.82 50.07 18.73
N ALA A 527 23.85 50.96 18.93
CA ALA A 527 22.45 50.68 18.57
C ALA A 527 22.31 50.48 17.05
N PRO A 528 21.43 49.59 16.57
CA PRO A 528 21.15 49.48 15.14
C PRO A 528 20.57 50.81 14.64
N GLN A 529 21.32 51.50 13.78
CA GLN A 529 20.94 52.73 13.06
C GLN A 529 21.00 52.44 11.55
N ASP A 530 20.58 53.38 10.70
CA ASP A 530 20.63 53.22 9.24
C ASP A 530 22.07 52.95 8.77
N SER A 531 22.38 51.67 8.53
CA SER A 531 23.66 51.25 8.00
C SER A 531 23.65 51.10 6.48
N LEU A 532 22.48 51.19 5.82
CA LEU A 532 22.38 51.16 4.36
C LEU A 532 23.14 52.32 3.72
N THR A 533 23.38 53.39 4.48
CA THR A 533 24.17 54.54 4.05
C THR A 533 25.67 54.48 4.34
N ASP A 534 26.22 53.61 5.22
CA ASP A 534 27.61 53.82 5.71
C ASP A 534 28.52 52.65 6.23
N ARG A 535 28.19 51.33 6.18
CA ARG A 535 29.13 50.26 6.66
C ARG A 535 29.01 48.87 5.99
N THR A 536 30.09 48.07 6.01
CA THR A 536 30.30 46.87 5.14
C THR A 536 29.91 45.48 5.67
N LEU A 537 29.94 45.23 6.99
CA LEU A 537 29.62 43.90 7.55
C LEU A 537 28.09 43.76 7.63
N ASP A 538 27.51 42.83 6.86
CA ASP A 538 26.05 42.67 6.62
C ASP A 538 25.46 43.59 5.52
N GLN A 539 26.26 44.29 4.69
CA GLN A 539 25.70 45.21 3.67
C GLN A 539 25.40 44.59 2.30
N MET A 540 25.89 43.41 1.93
CA MET A 540 25.58 42.81 0.62
C MET A 540 25.67 41.28 0.65
N CYS A 541 24.57 40.58 0.97
CA CYS A 541 24.43 39.14 0.65
C CYS A 541 24.59 38.82 -0.86
N THR A 542 24.76 39.85 -1.69
CA THR A 542 25.05 39.79 -3.12
C THR A 542 26.55 39.67 -3.44
N VAL A 543 27.43 40.16 -2.56
CA VAL A 543 28.89 40.16 -2.74
C VAL A 543 29.54 39.27 -1.68
N THR A 544 29.11 38.01 -1.65
CA THR A 544 29.69 36.96 -0.81
C THR A 544 30.25 35.87 -1.73
N ARG A 545 31.37 35.25 -1.35
CA ARG A 545 31.89 34.09 -2.09
C ARG A 545 30.80 33.00 -2.15
N PRO A 546 30.42 32.48 -3.33
CA PRO A 546 29.21 31.66 -3.47
C PRO A 546 29.10 30.45 -2.53
N GLY A 547 30.22 29.81 -2.18
CA GLY A 547 30.23 28.65 -1.29
C GLY A 547 29.90 28.96 0.19
N ILE A 548 30.09 30.20 0.65
CA ILE A 548 29.94 30.56 2.06
C ILE A 548 28.48 30.45 2.51
N ALA A 549 27.53 30.84 1.67
CA ALA A 549 26.11 30.77 2.02
C ALA A 549 25.65 29.32 2.25
N ALA A 550 26.14 28.36 1.46
CA ALA A 550 25.84 26.95 1.64
C ALA A 550 26.42 26.41 2.96
N ILE A 551 27.67 26.74 3.28
CA ILE A 551 28.34 26.33 4.52
C ILE A 551 27.62 26.91 5.75
N ALA A 552 27.30 28.21 5.70
CA ALA A 552 26.60 28.89 6.79
C ALA A 552 25.20 28.29 7.03
N SER A 553 24.48 28.01 5.95
CA SER A 553 23.14 27.41 6.02
C SER A 553 23.16 25.98 6.56
N ALA A 554 24.13 25.16 6.11
CA ALA A 554 24.30 23.81 6.64
C ALA A 554 24.62 23.85 8.14
N THR A 555 25.60 24.67 8.54
CA THR A 555 25.97 24.85 9.96
C THR A 555 24.77 25.26 10.83
N ALA A 556 23.92 26.16 10.32
CA ALA A 556 22.74 26.63 11.04
C ALA A 556 21.66 25.56 11.23
N VAL A 557 21.50 24.64 10.26
CA VAL A 557 20.55 23.53 10.39
C VAL A 557 21.11 22.44 11.29
N GLU A 558 22.39 22.10 11.17
CA GLU A 558 23.05 21.14 12.06
C GLU A 558 23.00 21.60 13.53
N LEU A 559 23.17 22.90 13.78
CA LEU A 559 23.03 23.50 15.12
C LEU A 559 21.61 23.40 15.69
N MET A 560 20.58 23.31 14.84
CA MET A 560 19.19 23.11 15.28
C MET A 560 18.91 21.65 15.64
N VAL A 561 19.48 20.74 14.85
CA VAL A 561 19.30 19.30 14.98
C VAL A 561 20.06 18.74 16.18
N SER A 562 21.23 19.31 16.51
CA SER A 562 22.05 18.98 17.68
C SER A 562 21.36 19.33 19.00
#